data_AF-X1MTG8-F1
#
_entry.id   AF-X1MTG8-F1
#
_cell.length_a   1.000
_cell.length_b   1.000
_cell.length_c   1.000
_cell.angle_alpha   90.00
_cell.angle_beta   90.00
_cell.angle_gamma   90.00
#
_symmetry.space_group_name_H-M   'P 1'
#
loop_
_entity.id
_entity.type
_entity.pdbx_description
1 polymer ?
#
loop_
_entity_poly.entity_id
_entity_poly.type
_entity_poly.pdbx_seq_one_letter_code
_entity_poly.pdbx_strand_id
1 'polypeptide(L)'
;MEIGKKKLIIVGLACLLLVSFPTSVYALDADDLTDLVGYTIIASSYIPGSFRGARRGKVVQLANDMVFEFREYKYSYSYRPTVIIFAFPYSESIILYKLIIDDEIYDVVRLR
;
A
#
# COMPACT_ATOMS: atom_id res chain seq x y z
N MET A 1 16.82 -51.51 8.15
CA MET A 1 17.11 -50.14 8.61
C MET A 1 16.88 -49.13 7.47
N GLU A 2 15.68 -49.13 6.86
CA GLU A 2 15.39 -48.37 5.62
C GLU A 2 14.11 -47.52 5.72
N ILE A 3 13.22 -47.87 6.65
CA ILE A 3 11.89 -47.25 6.83
C ILE A 3 12.00 -45.85 7.48
N GLY A 4 13.03 -45.62 8.31
CA GLY A 4 13.24 -44.33 9.00
C GLY A 4 13.70 -43.19 8.07
N LYS A 5 14.54 -43.47 7.07
CA LYS A 5 15.02 -42.47 6.10
C LYS A 5 13.89 -41.97 5.18
N LYS A 6 12.99 -42.88 4.77
CA LYS A 6 11.82 -42.52 3.93
C LYS A 6 10.85 -41.60 4.68
N LYS A 7 10.58 -41.86 5.97
CA LYS A 7 9.76 -40.98 6.82
C LYS A 7 10.39 -39.61 7.04
N LEU A 8 11.70 -39.55 7.24
CA LEU A 8 12.43 -38.28 7.43
C LEU A 8 12.42 -37.42 6.16
N ILE A 9 12.56 -38.03 4.97
CA ILE A 9 12.48 -37.34 3.68
C ILE A 9 11.05 -36.85 3.42
N ILE A 10 10.03 -37.66 3.73
CA ILE A 10 8.62 -37.27 3.55
C ILE A 10 8.23 -36.11 4.48
N VAL A 11 8.69 -36.10 5.74
CA VAL A 11 8.46 -34.98 6.66
C VAL A 11 9.20 -33.73 6.20
N GLY A 12 10.45 -33.86 5.72
CA GLY A 12 11.20 -32.73 5.15
C GLY A 12 10.53 -32.13 3.92
N LEU A 13 9.99 -32.96 3.02
CA LEU A 13 9.27 -32.52 1.82
C LEU A 13 7.91 -31.87 2.16
N ALA A 14 7.21 -32.38 3.18
CA ALA A 14 5.96 -31.81 3.68
C ALA A 14 6.18 -30.44 4.37
N CYS A 15 7.29 -30.26 5.09
CA CYS A 15 7.65 -28.95 5.67
C CYS A 15 8.04 -27.92 4.60
N LEU A 16 8.68 -28.34 3.49
CA LEU A 16 9.04 -27.44 2.40
C LEU A 16 7.80 -26.88 1.67
N LEU A 17 6.71 -27.66 1.59
CA LEU A 17 5.45 -27.25 0.95
C LEU A 17 4.59 -26.29 1.79
N LEU A 18 4.84 -26.19 3.11
CA LEU A 18 4.10 -25.28 3.99
C LEU A 18 4.65 -23.85 4.02
N VAL A 19 5.81 -23.60 3.41
CA VAL A 19 6.41 -22.24 3.32
C VAL A 19 5.94 -21.51 2.06
N SER A 20 5.39 -22.22 1.09
CA SER A 20 4.78 -21.67 -0.13
C SER A 20 3.35 -21.17 0.10
N PHE A 21 3.13 -20.34 1.12
CA PHE A 21 1.95 -19.48 1.11
C PHE A 21 2.14 -18.48 -0.04
N PRO A 22 1.23 -18.42 -1.03
CA PRO A 22 1.31 -17.40 -2.05
C PRO A 22 1.18 -16.05 -1.35
N THR A 23 2.27 -15.29 -1.31
CA THR A 23 2.18 -13.86 -1.06
C THR A 23 1.51 -13.29 -2.30
N SER A 24 0.20 -13.07 -2.22
CA SER A 24 -0.50 -12.27 -3.24
C SER A 24 0.14 -10.89 -3.22
N VAL A 25 1.05 -10.66 -4.18
CA VAL A 25 1.58 -9.32 -4.44
C VAL A 25 0.49 -8.64 -5.27
N TYR A 26 -0.31 -7.81 -4.61
CA TYR A 26 -1.16 -6.86 -5.33
C TYR A 26 -0.22 -5.82 -5.91
N ALA A 27 -0.17 -5.74 -7.24
CA ALA A 27 0.63 -4.77 -7.96
C ALA A 27 -0.35 -3.78 -8.60
N LEU A 28 0.01 -2.49 -8.60
CA LEU A 28 -0.72 -1.50 -9.39
C LEU A 28 -0.61 -1.87 -10.86
N ASP A 29 -1.75 -2.00 -11.52
CA ASP A 29 -1.81 -2.15 -12.97
C ASP A 29 -2.41 -0.91 -13.66
N ALA A 30 -2.53 -0.98 -14.99
CA ALA A 30 -3.04 0.14 -15.77
C ALA A 30 -4.53 0.43 -15.50
N ASP A 31 -5.30 -0.59 -15.12
CA ASP A 31 -6.72 -0.44 -14.82
C ASP A 31 -6.89 0.32 -13.49
N ASP A 32 -6.06 0.04 -12.49
CA ASP A 32 -6.05 0.80 -11.23
C ASP A 32 -5.75 2.30 -11.45
N LEU A 33 -4.85 2.61 -12.38
CA LEU A 33 -4.48 4.00 -12.68
C LEU A 33 -5.61 4.80 -13.36
N THR A 34 -6.67 4.15 -13.83
CA THR A 34 -7.84 4.86 -14.39
C THR A 34 -8.53 5.75 -13.35
N ASP A 35 -8.40 5.43 -12.06
CA ASP A 35 -8.89 6.25 -10.94
C ASP A 35 -8.16 7.61 -10.79
N LEU A 36 -7.05 7.78 -11.52
CA LEU A 36 -6.22 8.99 -11.51
C LEU A 36 -6.40 9.83 -12.78
N VAL A 37 -7.31 9.47 -13.69
CA VAL A 37 -7.60 10.30 -14.87
C VAL A 37 -8.01 11.71 -14.45
N GLY A 38 -7.29 12.71 -14.95
CA GLY A 38 -7.49 14.13 -14.63
C GLY A 38 -6.70 14.60 -13.39
N TYR A 39 -6.20 13.70 -12.55
CA TYR A 39 -5.31 14.06 -11.46
C TYR A 39 -3.90 14.38 -11.98
N THR A 40 -3.23 15.31 -11.31
CA THR A 40 -1.83 15.67 -11.57
C THR A 40 -0.96 15.32 -10.38
N ILE A 41 0.24 14.78 -10.62
CA ILE A 41 1.25 14.63 -9.56
C ILE A 41 1.72 16.02 -9.14
N ILE A 42 1.50 16.38 -7.88
CA ILE A 42 1.91 17.67 -7.32
C ILE A 42 3.16 17.59 -6.45
N ALA A 43 3.49 16.41 -5.95
CA ALA A 43 4.66 16.17 -5.12
C ALA A 43 4.98 14.67 -4.97
N SER A 44 6.21 14.40 -4.54
CA SER A 44 6.67 13.09 -4.06
C SER A 44 7.31 13.26 -2.69
N SER A 45 7.09 12.30 -1.79
CA SER A 45 7.56 12.32 -0.41
C SER A 45 7.67 10.88 0.12
N TYR A 46 7.74 10.71 1.44
CA TYR A 46 7.67 9.41 2.09
C TYR A 46 7.02 9.53 3.48
N ILE A 47 6.54 8.41 4.02
CA ILE A 47 6.06 8.34 5.40
C ILE A 47 7.24 8.08 6.34
N PRO A 48 7.48 8.91 7.38
CA PRO A 48 8.49 8.59 8.38
C PRO A 48 8.09 7.34 9.18
N GLY A 49 8.90 6.28 9.10
CA GLY A 49 8.69 5.03 9.86
C GLY A 49 7.71 4.06 9.20
N SER A 50 7.04 3.24 10.01
CA SER A 50 6.16 2.17 9.51
C SER A 50 4.78 2.68 9.13
N PHE A 51 4.31 2.31 7.93
CA PHE A 51 2.93 2.42 7.51
C PHE A 51 2.23 1.07 7.67
N ARG A 52 1.03 1.07 8.27
CA ARG A 52 0.22 -0.12 8.54
C ARG A 52 -1.17 0.05 7.92
N GLY A 53 -1.20 0.26 6.61
CA GLY A 53 -2.41 0.48 5.83
C GLY A 53 -3.21 1.73 6.21
N ALA A 54 -4.36 1.87 5.57
CA ALA A 54 -5.34 2.90 5.85
C ALA A 54 -6.49 2.36 6.70
N ARG A 55 -7.02 3.23 7.55
CA ARG A 55 -8.32 3.08 8.21
C ARG A 55 -9.02 4.42 8.08
N ARG A 56 -10.34 4.42 7.92
CA ARG A 56 -11.12 5.67 7.83
C ARG A 56 -10.84 6.55 9.06
N GLY A 57 -10.49 7.82 8.83
CA GLY A 57 -10.12 8.78 9.88
C GLY A 57 -8.68 8.69 10.38
N LYS A 58 -7.88 7.72 9.91
CA LYS A 58 -6.45 7.67 10.22
C LYS A 58 -5.75 8.84 9.56
N VAL A 59 -4.94 9.56 10.33
CA VAL A 59 -4.11 10.65 9.84
C VAL A 59 -2.69 10.17 9.56
N VAL A 60 -2.08 10.66 8.50
CA VAL A 60 -0.67 10.46 8.17
C VAL A 60 -0.01 11.80 7.88
N GLN A 61 1.18 12.01 8.46
CA GLN A 61 2.06 13.12 8.12
C GLN A 61 3.21 12.60 7.25
N LEU A 62 3.46 13.29 6.15
CA LEU A 62 4.55 12.99 5.23
C LEU A 62 5.80 13.78 5.62
N ALA A 63 6.97 13.37 5.10
CA ALA A 63 8.25 14.03 5.38
C ALA A 63 8.36 15.47 4.84
N ASN A 64 7.45 15.86 3.94
CA ASN A 64 7.32 17.22 3.39
C ASN A 64 6.23 18.04 4.09
N ASP A 65 5.89 17.67 5.32
CA ASP A 65 4.91 18.34 6.20
C ASP A 65 3.45 18.34 5.75
N MET A 66 3.14 17.74 4.59
CA MET A 66 1.75 17.53 4.18
C MET A 66 1.07 16.50 5.09
N VAL A 67 -0.18 16.79 5.47
CA VAL A 67 -0.95 15.93 6.38
C VAL A 67 -2.26 15.51 5.71
N PHE A 68 -2.53 14.21 5.72
CA PHE A 68 -3.69 13.61 5.06
C PHE A 68 -4.49 12.72 6.01
N GLU A 69 -5.82 12.73 5.86
CA GLU A 69 -6.75 11.81 6.52
C GLU A 69 -7.31 10.82 5.49
N PHE A 70 -7.23 9.53 5.77
CA PHE A 70 -7.77 8.47 4.90
C PHE A 70 -9.29 8.36 4.99
N ARG A 71 -9.96 8.17 3.84
CA ARG A 71 -11.43 8.03 3.74
C ARG A 71 -11.91 6.58 3.67
N GLU A 72 -10.98 5.64 3.55
CA GLU A 72 -11.25 4.23 3.34
C GLU A 72 -10.41 3.30 4.22
N TYR A 73 -10.66 2.00 4.11
CA TYR A 73 -9.90 0.96 4.78
C TYR A 73 -9.16 0.12 3.74
N LYS A 74 -7.84 0.01 3.88
CA LYS A 74 -6.99 -0.88 3.08
C LYS A 74 -5.85 -1.38 3.95
N TYR A 75 -5.62 -2.68 3.97
CA TYR A 75 -4.58 -3.29 4.80
C TYR A 75 -3.28 -3.42 4.01
N SER A 76 -2.18 -2.89 4.56
CA SER A 76 -0.84 -3.05 4.02
C SER A 76 0.19 -2.86 5.14
N TYR A 77 1.44 -3.23 4.89
CA TYR A 77 2.54 -2.97 5.81
C TYR A 77 3.82 -2.64 5.05
N SER A 78 4.38 -1.46 5.33
CA SER A 78 5.61 -1.00 4.68
C SER A 78 6.43 -0.14 5.61
N TYR A 79 7.76 -0.19 5.48
CA TYR A 79 8.67 0.65 6.24
C TYR A 79 9.22 1.77 5.36
N ARG A 80 8.94 3.02 5.75
CA ARG A 80 9.27 4.25 5.03
C ARG A 80 8.86 4.23 3.55
N PRO A 81 7.59 3.90 3.23
CA PRO A 81 7.15 3.85 1.86
C PRO A 81 7.21 5.23 1.19
N THR A 82 7.54 5.23 -0.09
CA THR A 82 7.41 6.40 -0.96
C THR A 82 5.94 6.74 -1.14
N VAL A 83 5.63 8.04 -1.21
CA VAL A 83 4.28 8.53 -1.45
C VAL A 83 4.28 9.47 -2.64
N ILE A 84 3.44 9.18 -3.64
CA ILE A 84 3.14 10.11 -4.73
C ILE A 84 1.82 10.80 -4.42
N ILE A 85 1.81 12.13 -4.53
CA ILE A 85 0.69 12.98 -4.15
C ILE A 85 0.04 13.52 -5.40
N PHE A 86 -1.24 13.19 -5.57
CA PHE A 86 -2.06 13.62 -6.68
C PHE A 86 -3.07 14.67 -6.24
N ALA A 87 -3.35 15.64 -7.11
CA ALA A 87 -4.41 16.61 -6.92
C ALA A 87 -5.27 16.75 -8.17
N PHE A 88 -6.57 16.98 -7.97
CA PHE A 88 -7.53 17.28 -9.03
C PHE A 88 -8.39 18.49 -8.63
N PRO A 89 -8.34 19.61 -9.38
CA PRO A 89 -9.19 20.76 -9.13
C PRO A 89 -10.63 20.46 -9.60
N TYR A 90 -11.49 20.03 -8.68
CA TYR A 90 -12.88 19.68 -8.98
C TYR A 90 -13.76 20.93 -9.20
N SER A 91 -13.48 22.00 -8.46
CA SER A 91 -14.10 23.32 -8.63
C SER A 91 -13.15 24.42 -8.16
N GLU A 92 -13.53 25.69 -8.30
CA GLU A 92 -12.71 26.85 -7.89
C GLU A 92 -12.25 26.79 -6.42
N SER A 93 -12.98 26.10 -5.54
CA SER A 93 -12.67 26.01 -4.10
C SER A 93 -12.45 24.59 -3.60
N ILE A 94 -12.56 23.57 -4.46
CA ILE A 94 -12.45 22.16 -4.06
C ILE A 94 -11.32 21.50 -4.83
N ILE A 95 -10.32 21.03 -4.10
CA ILE A 95 -9.24 20.18 -4.61
C ILE A 95 -9.40 18.81 -3.97
N LEU A 96 -9.51 17.78 -4.82
CA LEU A 96 -9.49 16.39 -4.39
C LEU A 96 -8.05 15.89 -4.39
N TYR A 97 -7.73 15.01 -3.44
CA TYR A 97 -6.40 14.46 -3.28
C TYR A 97 -6.45 12.93 -3.26
N LYS A 98 -5.48 12.31 -3.93
CA LYS A 98 -5.21 10.88 -3.86
C LYS A 98 -3.73 10.67 -3.54
N LEU A 99 -3.43 9.60 -2.82
CA LEU A 99 -2.04 9.18 -2.57
C LEU A 99 -1.80 7.83 -3.23
N ILE A 100 -0.65 7.64 -3.87
CA ILE A 100 -0.12 6.30 -4.09
C ILE A 100 0.88 6.02 -2.97
N ILE A 101 0.69 4.91 -2.27
CA ILE A 101 1.63 4.39 -1.26
C ILE A 101 1.87 2.92 -1.60
N ASP A 102 3.10 2.61 -1.99
CA ASP A 102 3.45 1.33 -2.62
C ASP A 102 2.54 1.04 -3.82
N ASP A 103 1.82 -0.08 -3.80
CA ASP A 103 0.94 -0.55 -4.88
C ASP A 103 -0.54 -0.25 -4.61
N GLU A 104 -0.85 0.82 -3.88
CA GLU A 104 -2.24 1.15 -3.53
C GLU A 104 -2.52 2.64 -3.71
N ILE A 105 -3.65 2.94 -4.37
CA ILE A 105 -4.22 4.28 -4.45
C ILE A 105 -5.16 4.50 -3.26
N TYR A 106 -5.04 5.66 -2.61
CA TYR A 106 -5.84 6.02 -1.44
C TYR A 106 -6.62 7.31 -1.63
N ASP A 107 -7.90 7.29 -1.29
CA ASP A 107 -8.72 8.49 -1.14
C ASP A 107 -8.45 9.19 0.19
N VAL A 108 -8.08 10.48 0.11
CA VAL A 108 -7.68 11.27 1.27
C VAL A 108 -8.27 12.69 1.28
N VAL A 109 -8.31 13.29 2.45
CA VAL A 109 -8.52 14.74 2.62
C VAL A 109 -7.22 15.34 3.13
N ARG A 110 -6.79 16.46 2.52
CA ARG A 110 -5.64 17.22 3.01
C ARG A 110 -6.06 18.07 4.21
N LEU A 111 -5.36 17.90 5.33
CA LEU A 111 -5.56 18.66 6.56
C LEU A 111 -4.59 19.85 6.69
N ARG A 112 -3.39 19.74 6.09
CA ARG A 112 -2.34 20.77 6.10
C ARG A 112 -1.47 20.66 4.85
#